data_AF-A0A6I9PUE5-F1
#
_entry.id   AF-A0A6I9PUE5-F1
#
_cell.length_a   1.000
_cell.length_b   1.000
_cell.length_c   1.000
_cell.angle_alpha   90.00
_cell.angle_beta   90.00
_cell.angle_gamma   90.00
#
_symmetry.space_group_name_H-M   'P 1'
#
loop_
_entity.id
_entity.type
_entity.pdbx_description
1 polymer ?
#
loop_
_entity_poly.entity_id
_entity_poly.type
_entity_poly.pdbx_seq_one_letter_code
_entity_poly.pdbx_strand_id
1 'polypeptide(L)'
;VQKCADLNQMCTKNLSLLFAPSLFQTHGKGEHEVKIVEDLIDNYLHVFDIDEEHQTQIELEVSLITTWKDTQLSQAGDLIIEVYLERKNPDCCITLKVRLLAADE
;
A
#
# COMPACT_ATOMS: atom_id res chain seq x y z
N VAL A 1 2.08 -8.88 -11.07
CA VAL A 1 3.35 -8.25 -11.49
C VAL A 1 3.95 -7.56 -10.28
N GLN A 2 5.25 -7.68 -10.02
CA GLN A 2 5.87 -7.02 -8.86
C GLN A 2 6.08 -5.53 -9.20
N LYS A 3 5.59 -4.62 -8.33
CA LYS A 3 5.61 -3.17 -8.59
C LYS A 3 6.38 -2.31 -7.58
N CYS A 4 6.74 -2.85 -6.42
CA CYS A 4 7.28 -2.07 -5.31
C CYS A 4 8.70 -2.49 -4.90
N ALA A 5 9.45 -3.19 -5.77
CA ALA A 5 10.76 -3.75 -5.43
C ALA A 5 11.76 -2.68 -5.00
N ASP A 6 11.69 -1.49 -5.60
CA ASP A 6 12.58 -0.38 -5.26
C ASP A 6 12.35 0.15 -3.83
N LEU A 7 11.15 -0.06 -3.28
CA LEU A 7 10.82 0.33 -1.91
C LEU A 7 11.09 -0.80 -0.91
N ASN A 8 10.63 -2.02 -1.20
CA ASN A 8 10.63 -3.13 -0.25
C ASN A 8 11.76 -4.15 -0.47
N GLN A 9 12.60 -3.97 -1.48
CA GLN A 9 13.72 -4.87 -1.81
C GLN A 9 13.29 -6.31 -2.18
N MET A 10 12.02 -6.52 -2.53
CA MET A 10 11.47 -7.84 -2.86
C MET A 10 11.13 -7.96 -4.35
N CYS A 11 12.11 -8.33 -5.18
CA CYS A 11 11.87 -8.62 -6.60
C CYS A 11 11.05 -9.92 -6.80
N THR A 12 10.50 -10.12 -8.00
CA THR A 12 9.74 -11.33 -8.36
C THR A 12 10.50 -12.62 -8.03
N LYS A 13 11.81 -12.66 -8.30
CA LYS A 13 12.67 -13.82 -7.99
C LYS A 13 12.68 -14.15 -6.50
N ASN A 14 12.87 -13.15 -5.64
CA ASN A 14 12.91 -13.32 -4.19
C ASN A 14 11.56 -13.81 -3.65
N LEU A 15 10.46 -13.21 -4.12
CA LEU A 15 9.11 -13.65 -3.76
C LEU A 15 8.87 -15.10 -4.18
N SER A 16 9.27 -15.46 -5.39
CA SER A 16 9.08 -16.81 -5.92
C SER A 16 9.87 -17.86 -5.15
N LEU A 17 11.12 -17.56 -4.79
CA LEU A 17 11.94 -18.43 -3.94
C LEU A 17 11.31 -18.65 -2.54
N LEU A 18 10.69 -17.61 -1.96
CA LEU A 18 10.04 -17.70 -0.65
C LEU A 18 8.71 -18.46 -0.70
N PHE A 19 7.91 -18.22 -1.73
CA PHE A 19 6.54 -18.75 -1.80
C PHE A 19 6.43 -20.11 -2.48
N ALA A 20 7.27 -20.42 -3.48
CA ALA A 20 7.17 -21.71 -4.20
C ALA A 20 7.22 -22.95 -3.29
N PRO A 21 8.10 -23.03 -2.26
CA PRO A 21 8.10 -24.16 -1.33
C PRO A 21 6.77 -24.35 -0.60
N SER A 22 6.12 -23.25 -0.20
CA SER A 22 4.84 -23.29 0.52
C SER A 22 3.67 -23.59 -0.41
N LEU A 23 3.66 -23.01 -1.61
CA LEU A 23 2.59 -23.18 -2.60
C LEU A 23 2.55 -24.60 -3.18
N PHE A 24 3.72 -25.15 -3.51
CA PHE A 24 3.83 -26.48 -4.14
C PHE A 24 4.17 -27.58 -3.13
N GLN A 25 4.31 -27.23 -1.85
CA GLN A 25 4.71 -28.16 -0.78
C GLN A 25 6.03 -28.89 -1.10
N THR A 26 6.89 -28.23 -1.88
CA THR A 26 8.22 -28.73 -2.17
C THR A 26 9.13 -28.32 -1.01
N HIS A 27 9.92 -29.25 -0.46
CA HIS A 27 10.78 -29.02 0.70
C HIS A 27 11.99 -28.11 0.38
N GLY A 28 11.76 -26.93 -0.20
CA GLY A 28 12.78 -25.98 -0.67
C GLY A 28 13.53 -26.44 -1.92
N LYS A 29 13.07 -27.50 -2.59
CA LYS A 29 13.74 -28.10 -3.76
C LYS A 29 12.76 -28.10 -4.93
N GLY A 30 12.99 -27.24 -5.91
CA GLY A 30 12.08 -27.11 -7.05
C GLY A 30 12.35 -25.87 -7.90
N GLU A 31 13.34 -25.93 -8.79
CA GLU A 31 13.62 -24.83 -9.73
C GLU A 31 12.44 -24.58 -10.68
N HIS A 32 11.70 -25.64 -11.01
CA HIS A 32 10.54 -25.56 -11.89
C HIS A 32 9.39 -24.81 -11.23
N GLU A 33 9.09 -25.14 -9.97
CA GLU A 33 8.05 -24.51 -9.16
C GLU A 33 8.34 -23.03 -8.93
N VAL A 34 9.60 -22.70 -8.64
CA VAL A 34 10.05 -21.30 -8.53
C VAL A 34 9.79 -20.56 -9.84
N LYS A 35 10.12 -21.17 -10.99
CA LYS A 35 9.88 -20.55 -12.30
C LYS A 35 8.38 -20.38 -12.59
N ILE A 36 7.54 -21.34 -12.20
CA ILE A 36 6.08 -21.20 -12.33
C ILE A 36 5.59 -19.99 -11.51
N VAL A 37 6.06 -19.81 -10.28
CA VAL A 37 5.65 -18.65 -9.46
C VAL A 37 6.14 -17.34 -10.06
N GLU A 38 7.36 -17.30 -10.61
CA GLU A 38 7.86 -16.12 -11.34
C GLU A 38 6.95 -15.77 -12.51
N ASP A 39 6.65 -16.75 -13.35
CA ASP A 39 5.80 -16.57 -14.53
C ASP A 39 4.38 -16.15 -14.13
N LEU A 40 3.81 -16.70 -13.05
CA LEU A 40 2.50 -16.30 -12.52
C LEU A 40 2.48 -14.86 -12.00
N ILE A 41 3.53 -14.44 -11.29
CA ILE A 41 3.63 -13.07 -10.78
C ILE A 41 3.80 -12.11 -11.96
N ASP A 42 4.73 -12.36 -12.86
CA ASP A 42 5.05 -11.43 -13.95
C ASP A 42 3.91 -11.32 -14.97
N ASN A 43 3.19 -12.41 -15.23
CA ASN A 43 2.07 -12.46 -16.18
C ASN A 43 0.68 -12.42 -15.51
N TYR A 44 0.61 -11.98 -14.25
CA TYR A 44 -0.63 -11.93 -13.45
C TYR A 44 -1.85 -11.38 -14.23
N LEU A 45 -1.69 -10.24 -14.93
CA LEU A 45 -2.79 -9.61 -15.65
C LEU A 45 -3.37 -10.52 -16.74
N HIS A 46 -2.50 -11.20 -17.49
CA HIS A 46 -2.89 -12.08 -18.58
C HIS A 46 -3.41 -13.43 -18.06
N VAL A 47 -2.75 -14.02 -17.05
CA VAL A 47 -3.12 -15.36 -16.54
C VAL A 47 -4.49 -15.35 -15.87
N PHE A 48 -4.84 -14.24 -15.22
CA PHE A 48 -6.10 -14.10 -14.47
C PHE A 48 -7.15 -13.24 -15.19
N ASP A 49 -6.94 -12.92 -16.48
CA ASP A 49 -7.87 -12.12 -17.30
C ASP A 49 -8.34 -10.84 -16.60
N ILE A 50 -7.39 -10.09 -16.02
CA ILE A 50 -7.67 -8.84 -15.31
C ILE A 50 -8.07 -7.76 -16.33
N ASP A 51 -9.25 -7.18 -16.16
CA ASP A 51 -9.73 -6.10 -17.02
C ASP A 51 -9.00 -4.77 -16.79
N GLU A 52 -9.19 -3.84 -17.72
CA GLU A 52 -8.54 -2.52 -17.72
C GLU A 52 -8.93 -1.66 -16.50
N GLU A 53 -10.14 -1.82 -15.97
CA GLU A 53 -10.62 -1.07 -14.80
C GLU A 53 -9.83 -1.48 -13.56
N HIS A 54 -9.74 -2.79 -13.30
CA HIS A 54 -8.96 -3.32 -12.20
C HIS A 54 -7.47 -3.06 -12.37
N GLN A 55 -6.93 -3.14 -13.59
CA GLN A 55 -5.54 -2.79 -13.84
C GLN A 55 -5.26 -1.33 -13.47
N THR A 56 -6.14 -0.41 -13.89
CA THR A 56 -6.02 1.02 -13.57
C THR A 56 -6.04 1.25 -12.06
N GLN A 57 -6.93 0.55 -11.34
CA GLN A 57 -6.99 0.65 -9.88
C GLN A 57 -5.68 0.16 -9.22
N ILE A 58 -5.13 -0.97 -9.66
CA ILE A 58 -3.84 -1.48 -9.15
C ILE A 58 -2.72 -0.46 -9.37
N GLU A 59 -2.67 0.19 -10.54
CA GLU A 59 -1.68 1.23 -10.84
C GLU A 59 -1.82 2.46 -9.94
N LEU A 60 -3.05 2.89 -9.64
CA LEU A 60 -3.32 3.98 -8.70
C LEU A 60 -2.88 3.61 -7.27
N GLU A 61 -3.22 2.42 -6.80
CA GLU A 61 -2.83 1.95 -5.45
C GLU A 61 -1.31 1.85 -5.31
N VAL A 62 -0.63 1.29 -6.31
CA VAL A 62 0.83 1.24 -6.37
C VAL A 62 1.43 2.65 -6.38
N SER A 63 0.89 3.56 -7.19
CA SER A 63 1.34 4.95 -7.23
C SER A 63 1.21 5.62 -5.87
N LEU A 64 0.14 5.38 -5.12
CA LEU A 64 0.00 5.89 -3.76
C LEU A 64 1.10 5.33 -2.86
N ILE A 65 1.30 4.02 -2.83
CA ILE A 65 2.34 3.38 -2.00
C ILE A 65 3.74 3.94 -2.31
N THR A 66 4.09 4.13 -3.58
CA THR A 66 5.43 4.57 -3.98
C THR A 66 5.66 6.07 -3.81
N THR A 67 4.63 6.90 -3.97
CA THR A 67 4.74 8.36 -3.79
C THR A 67 4.63 8.83 -2.34
N TRP A 68 4.07 8.02 -1.43
CA TRP A 68 4.02 8.35 0.00
C TRP A 68 5.41 8.44 0.63
N LYS A 69 6.43 7.80 0.04
CA LYS A 69 7.81 7.87 0.53
C LYS A 69 8.49 9.21 0.25
N ASP A 70 8.13 9.86 -0.86
CA ASP A 70 8.67 11.17 -1.28
C ASP A 70 7.77 12.35 -0.87
N THR A 71 6.59 12.04 -0.36
CA THR A 71 5.82 13.02 0.41
C THR A 71 6.61 13.25 1.69
N GLN A 72 7.44 14.29 1.71
CA GLN A 72 7.74 15.02 2.95
C GLN A 72 6.36 15.35 3.52
N LEU A 73 5.85 14.48 4.39
CA LEU A 73 4.71 14.80 5.22
C LEU A 73 5.13 16.07 5.94
N SER A 74 4.63 17.21 5.49
CA SER A 74 4.54 18.38 6.34
C SER A 74 3.61 17.94 7.46
N GLN A 75 4.19 17.36 8.53
CA GLN A 75 3.59 17.02 9.82
C GLN A 75 2.05 16.87 9.80
N ALA A 76 1.51 16.10 8.84
CA ALA A 76 0.07 16.01 8.63
C ALA A 76 -0.40 14.77 9.37
N GLY A 77 -0.28 14.90 10.68
CA GLY A 77 -0.58 13.90 11.70
C GLY A 77 -0.40 14.44 13.13
N ASP A 78 0.14 15.63 13.34
CA ASP A 78 0.55 16.10 14.68
C ASP A 78 -0.56 16.72 15.55
N LEU A 79 -1.82 16.74 15.09
CA LEU A 79 -2.89 17.37 15.86
C LEU A 79 -4.08 16.45 16.10
N ILE A 80 -4.01 15.70 17.21
CA ILE A 80 -5.18 15.09 17.84
C ILE A 80 -5.81 16.14 18.75
N ILE A 81 -7.02 16.61 18.40
CA ILE A 81 -7.78 17.56 19.23
C ILE A 81 -8.85 16.78 19.97
N GLU A 82 -8.70 16.69 21.30
CA GLU A 82 -9.78 16.24 22.17
C GLU A 82 -10.65 17.44 22.56
N VAL A 83 -11.93 17.40 22.20
CA VAL A 83 -12.89 18.45 22.53
C VAL A 83 -13.87 17.91 23.55
N TYR A 84 -13.90 18.53 24.74
CA TYR A 84 -14.90 18.24 25.75
C TYR A 84 -16.13 19.14 25.57
N LEU A 85 -17.28 18.53 25.30
CA LEU A 85 -18.56 19.22 25.29
C LEU A 85 -19.21 19.09 26.67
N GLU A 86 -19.37 20.21 27.37
CA GLU A 86 -20.00 20.22 28.70
C GLU A 86 -21.48 19.81 28.66
N ARG A 87 -22.19 20.04 27.55
CA ARG A 87 -23.58 19.59 27.33
C ARG A 87 -23.79 19.13 25.91
N LYS A 88 -24.47 17.99 25.74
CA LYS A 88 -24.93 17.47 24.45
C LYS A 88 -26.35 17.96 24.19
N ASN A 89 -26.52 18.88 23.23
CA ASN A 89 -27.83 19.29 22.71
C ASN A 89 -27.99 18.77 21.27
N PRO A 90 -29.03 17.96 20.97
CA PRO A 90 -29.22 17.36 19.64
C PRO A 90 -29.41 18.38 18.49
N ASP A 91 -29.82 19.61 18.78
CA ASP A 91 -30.07 20.64 17.77
C ASP A 91 -28.87 21.59 17.53
N CYS A 92 -27.69 21.27 18.08
CA CYS A 92 -26.52 22.14 18.04
C CYS A 92 -25.39 21.56 17.19
N CYS A 93 -25.04 22.25 16.10
CA CYS A 93 -23.83 22.00 15.32
C CYS A 93 -22.80 23.11 15.63
N ILE A 94 -21.61 22.74 16.08
CA ILE A 94 -20.53 23.69 16.39
C ILE A 94 -19.39 23.47 15.41
N THR A 95 -19.04 24.52 14.66
CA THR A 95 -17.87 24.51 13.78
C THR A 95 -16.67 25.07 14.53
N LEU A 96 -15.60 24.27 14.66
CA LEU A 96 -14.35 24.70 15.27
C LEU A 96 -13.35 25.02 14.17
N LYS A 97 -12.99 26.29 14.02
CA LYS A 97 -11.96 26.73 13.08
C LYS A 97 -10.60 26.76 13.78
N VAL A 98 -9.75 25.81 13.43
CA VAL A 98 -8.38 25.74 13.92
C VAL A 98 -7.47 26.44 12.93
N ARG A 99 -6.62 27.35 13.41
CA ARG A 99 -5.54 27.95 12.61
C ARG A 99 -4.21 27.53 13.23
N LEU A 100 -3.37 26.85 12.45
CA LEU A 100 -1.97 26.70 12.79
C LEU A 100 -1.30 28.07 12.67
N LEU A 101 -0.69 28.53 13.78
CA LEU A 101 0.29 29.59 13.74
C LEU A 101 1.63 28.90 13.59
N ALA A 102 2.21 28.94 12.40
CA ALA A 102 3.63 28.63 12.25
C ALA A 102 4.40 29.69 13.06
N ALA A 103 5.30 29.26 13.95
CA ALA A 103 6.25 30.17 14.55
C ALA A 103 7.26 30.54 13.44
N ASP A 104 7.22 31.78 12.98
CA ASP A 104 8.24 32.32 12.09
C ASP A 104 9.59 32.33 12.84
N GLU A 105 10.64 31.78 12.21
CA GLU A 105 12.05 31.90 12.66
C GLU A 105 12.58 33.34 12.52
#